data_AF-A0A7S1Y1Q3-F1
#
_entry.id   AF-A0A7S1Y1Q3-F1
#
_cell.length_a   1.000
_cell.length_b   1.000
_cell.length_c   1.000
_cell.angle_alpha   90.00
_cell.angle_beta   90.00
_cell.angle_gamma   90.00
#
_symmetry.space_group_name_H-M   'P 1'
#
loop_
_entity.id
_entity.type
_entity.pdbx_description
1 polymer ?
#
loop_
_entity_poly.entity_id
_entity_poly.type
_entity_poly.pdbx_seq_one_letter_code
_entity_poly.pdbx_strand_id
1 'polypeptide(L)'
;EIVIAVTSTDVLFQIGAEETNANLQPGSRLSRISQHLLAQRSFYPLFPPAAGVTADMTQAAQWQMPSQPDLLLLPSKYTCFARALQGNTLVVNPGHLTKGAGGGTYSVMHIHPMKREVLENAVETDLELAHSVPDRAYVKIVKV
;
A
#
# COMPACT_ATOMS: atom_id res chain seq x y z
N GLU A 1 -15.51 -3.15 -8.96
CA GLU A 1 -15.04 -3.67 -7.66
C GLU A 1 -13.77 -2.92 -7.26
N ILE A 2 -13.32 -3.00 -6.01
CA ILE A 2 -12.02 -2.44 -5.56
C ILE A 2 -11.44 -3.40 -4.52
N VAL A 3 -10.22 -3.88 -4.75
CA VAL A 3 -9.49 -4.74 -3.80
C VAL A 3 -8.63 -3.88 -2.88
N ILE A 4 -8.95 -3.93 -1.58
CA ILE A 4 -8.21 -3.19 -0.55
C ILE A 4 -7.41 -4.17 0.30
N ALA A 5 -6.10 -3.98 0.33
CA ALA A 5 -5.17 -4.70 1.17
C ALA A 5 -4.78 -3.83 2.38
N VAL A 6 -4.83 -4.41 3.58
CA VAL A 6 -4.52 -3.70 4.83
C VAL A 6 -3.67 -4.59 5.72
N THR A 7 -2.65 -4.01 6.34
CA THR A 7 -1.90 -4.63 7.45
C THR A 7 -1.70 -3.61 8.55
N SER A 8 -1.70 -4.07 9.81
CA SER A 8 -1.40 -3.22 10.97
C SER A 8 0.08 -3.30 11.38
N THR A 9 0.84 -4.24 10.82
CA THR A 9 2.27 -4.39 11.12
C THR A 9 3.05 -3.27 10.44
N ASP A 10 3.97 -2.62 11.15
CA ASP A 10 4.83 -1.57 10.61
C ASP A 10 5.96 -2.15 9.73
N VAL A 11 5.56 -2.87 8.69
CA VAL A 11 6.43 -3.57 7.74
C VAL A 11 7.31 -2.61 6.95
N LEU A 12 6.83 -1.38 6.71
CA LEU A 12 7.63 -0.33 6.08
C LEU A 12 8.85 0.00 6.94
N PHE A 13 8.66 0.22 8.24
CA PHE A 13 9.75 0.54 9.16
C PHE A 13 10.74 -0.62 9.30
N GLN A 14 10.22 -1.84 9.36
CA GLN A 14 11.02 -3.05 9.57
C GLN A 14 11.88 -3.40 8.35
N ILE A 15 11.29 -3.48 7.15
CA ILE A 15 12.07 -3.66 5.91
C ILE A 15 13.01 -2.47 5.72
N GLY A 16 12.56 -1.26 6.02
CA GLY A 16 13.39 -0.07 5.92
C GLY A 16 14.66 -0.12 6.78
N ALA A 17 14.64 -0.83 7.91
CA ALA A 17 15.81 -0.98 8.78
C ALA A 17 16.85 -1.97 8.23
N GLU A 18 16.44 -2.95 7.42
CA GLU A 18 17.30 -4.03 6.92
C GLU A 18 17.62 -3.92 5.43
N GLU A 19 16.88 -3.10 4.69
CA GLU A 19 17.07 -2.92 3.26
C GLU A 19 18.38 -2.16 2.95
N THR A 20 19.22 -2.79 2.12
CA THR A 20 20.40 -2.16 1.52
C THR A 20 20.13 -1.75 0.08
N ASN A 21 20.68 -0.62 -0.33
CA ASN A 21 20.53 -0.10 -1.69
C ASN A 21 21.74 0.75 -2.08
N ALA A 22 21.90 1.00 -3.38
CA ALA A 22 22.90 1.92 -3.92
C ALA A 22 22.24 2.83 -4.96
N ASN A 23 22.67 4.10 -5.02
CA ASN A 23 22.28 5.07 -6.06
C ASN A 23 20.76 5.31 -6.18
N LEU A 24 20.08 5.53 -5.05
CA LEU A 24 18.65 5.81 -5.08
C LEU A 24 18.31 7.22 -5.53
N GLN A 25 17.23 7.32 -6.30
CA GLN A 25 16.56 8.59 -6.47
C GLN A 25 16.01 9.09 -5.12
N PRO A 26 16.22 10.37 -4.75
CA PRO A 26 15.69 10.93 -3.52
C PRO A 26 14.18 10.72 -3.38
N GLY A 27 13.73 10.33 -2.18
CA GLY A 27 12.30 10.14 -1.89
C GLY A 27 11.68 8.86 -2.49
N SER A 28 12.45 7.98 -3.13
CA SER A 28 11.96 6.70 -3.68
C SER A 28 11.86 5.57 -2.65
N ARG A 29 12.48 5.73 -1.47
CA ARG A 29 12.62 4.66 -0.46
C ARG A 29 11.30 4.00 -0.08
N LEU A 30 10.30 4.78 0.33
CA LEU A 30 9.00 4.22 0.78
C LEU A 30 8.24 3.54 -0.36
N SER A 31 8.32 4.09 -1.58
CA SER A 31 7.76 3.46 -2.78
C SER A 31 8.42 2.12 -3.06
N ARG A 32 9.75 2.03 -2.96
CA ARG A 32 10.49 0.79 -3.19
C ARG A 32 10.22 -0.27 -2.12
N ILE A 33 10.22 0.11 -0.84
CA ILE A 33 9.87 -0.82 0.25
C ILE A 33 8.46 -1.38 0.04
N SER A 34 7.52 -0.52 -0.34
CA SER A 34 6.16 -0.94 -0.68
C SER A 34 6.12 -1.86 -1.91
N GLN A 35 7.00 -1.65 -2.89
CA GLN A 35 7.12 -2.52 -4.07
C GLN A 35 7.59 -3.93 -3.70
N HIS A 36 8.41 -4.11 -2.66
CA HIS A 36 8.80 -5.45 -2.20
C HIS A 36 7.58 -6.29 -1.77
N LEU A 37 6.62 -5.69 -1.06
CA LEU A 37 5.39 -6.38 -0.67
C LEU A 37 4.58 -6.85 -1.88
N LEU A 38 4.42 -5.98 -2.89
CA LEU A 38 3.68 -6.29 -4.11
C LEU A 38 4.38 -7.38 -4.93
N ALA A 39 5.70 -7.27 -5.09
CA ALA A 39 6.50 -8.23 -5.84
C ALA A 39 6.51 -9.62 -5.19
N GLN A 40 6.57 -9.66 -3.86
CA GLN A 40 6.59 -10.90 -3.08
C GLN A 40 5.19 -11.41 -2.73
N ARG A 41 4.13 -10.67 -3.11
CA ARG A 41 2.72 -10.97 -2.82
C ARG A 41 2.50 -11.39 -1.37
N SER A 42 3.10 -10.65 -0.44
CA SER A 42 3.02 -10.94 0.99
C SER A 42 2.85 -9.66 1.80
N PHE A 43 1.96 -9.69 2.78
CA PHE A 43 1.79 -8.64 3.77
C PHE A 43 3.02 -8.50 4.69
N TYR A 44 3.88 -9.53 4.74
CA TYR A 44 5.10 -9.55 5.54
C TYR A 44 6.19 -10.41 4.90
N PRO A 45 6.99 -9.86 3.98
CA PRO A 45 8.02 -10.63 3.29
C PRO A 45 9.39 -10.67 3.98
N LEU A 46 9.59 -9.89 5.05
CA LEU A 46 10.87 -9.84 5.77
C LEU A 46 11.11 -11.16 6.52
N PHE A 47 12.25 -11.79 6.26
CA PHE A 47 12.65 -13.00 6.97
C PHE A 47 14.16 -13.01 7.27
N PRO A 48 14.57 -13.32 8.52
CA PRO A 48 13.74 -13.56 9.70
C PRO A 48 12.86 -12.35 10.07
N PRO A 49 11.72 -12.54 10.77
CA PRO A 49 10.92 -11.42 11.23
C PRO A 49 11.74 -10.47 12.10
N ALA A 50 11.49 -9.17 11.98
CA ALA A 50 12.20 -8.17 12.75
C ALA A 50 12.07 -8.44 14.26
N ALA A 51 13.08 -8.06 15.04
CA ALA A 51 13.09 -8.28 16.48
C ALA A 51 11.81 -7.73 17.16
N GLY A 52 11.15 -8.59 17.94
CA GLY A 52 9.88 -8.25 18.62
C GLY A 52 8.62 -8.50 17.80
N VAL A 53 8.72 -8.91 16.53
CA VAL A 53 7.59 -9.39 15.74
C VAL A 53 7.38 -10.87 15.99
N THR A 54 6.22 -11.23 16.52
CA THR A 54 5.81 -12.63 16.63
C THR A 54 5.14 -13.04 15.32
N ALA A 55 5.86 -13.80 14.49
CA ALA A 55 5.35 -14.34 13.24
C ALA A 55 5.22 -15.87 13.36
N ASP A 56 3.98 -16.38 13.29
CA ASP A 56 3.72 -17.82 13.23
C ASP A 56 3.90 -18.33 11.79
N MET A 57 5.09 -18.85 11.49
CA MET A 57 5.43 -19.32 10.15
C MET A 57 4.56 -20.49 9.68
N THR A 58 3.87 -21.21 10.59
CA THR A 58 2.91 -22.26 10.20
C THR A 58 1.69 -21.69 9.48
N GLN A 59 1.39 -20.40 9.70
CA GLN A 59 0.30 -19.66 9.08
C GLN A 59 0.76 -18.74 7.93
N ALA A 60 2.00 -18.87 7.44
CA ALA A 60 2.56 -17.96 6.45
C ALA A 60 1.73 -17.84 5.16
N ALA A 61 0.99 -18.90 4.77
CA ALA A 61 0.06 -18.86 3.64
C ALA A 61 -1.05 -17.81 3.81
N GLN A 62 -1.48 -17.52 5.05
CA GLN A 62 -2.53 -16.53 5.34
C GLN A 62 -2.03 -15.09 5.15
N TRP A 63 -0.72 -14.87 5.08
CA TRP A 63 -0.13 -13.54 4.89
C TRP A 63 0.15 -13.25 3.41
N GLN A 64 -0.17 -14.20 2.51
CA GLN A 64 -0.03 -13.99 1.09
C GLN A 64 -1.18 -13.12 0.55
N MET A 65 -0.86 -12.26 -0.40
CA MET A 65 -1.84 -11.47 -1.12
C MET A 65 -2.45 -12.35 -2.23
N PRO A 66 -3.76 -12.64 -2.21
CA PRO A 66 -4.40 -13.52 -3.19
C PRO A 66 -4.42 -12.90 -4.60
N SER A 67 -4.44 -11.57 -4.68
CA SER A 67 -4.37 -10.79 -5.91
C SER A 67 -3.58 -9.51 -5.68
N GLN A 68 -3.21 -8.82 -6.77
CA GLN A 68 -2.62 -7.50 -6.65
C GLN A 68 -3.69 -6.51 -6.17
N PRO A 69 -3.49 -5.81 -5.04
CA PRO A 69 -4.48 -4.87 -4.54
C PRO A 69 -4.53 -3.59 -5.38
N ASP A 70 -5.70 -2.98 -5.47
CA ASP A 70 -5.86 -1.64 -6.05
C ASP A 70 -5.41 -0.57 -5.06
N LEU A 71 -5.63 -0.82 -3.76
CA LEU A 71 -5.26 0.05 -2.65
C LEU A 71 -4.55 -0.76 -1.56
N LEU A 72 -3.35 -0.33 -1.17
CA LEU A 72 -2.57 -0.96 -0.11
C LEU A 72 -2.34 0.03 1.03
N LEU A 73 -2.94 -0.24 2.19
CA LEU A 73 -2.80 0.56 3.39
C LEU A 73 -1.65 0.02 4.26
N LEU A 74 -0.62 0.86 4.44
CA LEU A 74 0.59 0.55 5.23
C LEU A 74 0.80 1.61 6.31
N PRO A 75 0.06 1.55 7.43
CA PRO A 75 0.30 2.41 8.58
C PRO A 75 1.75 2.24 9.08
N SER A 76 2.45 3.35 9.25
CA SER A 76 3.84 3.34 9.70
C SER A 76 4.19 4.61 10.46
N LYS A 77 5.20 4.51 11.33
CA LYS A 77 5.83 5.66 12.00
C LYS A 77 6.53 6.61 11.03
N TYR A 78 6.84 6.17 9.82
CA TYR A 78 7.40 7.02 8.79
C TYR A 78 6.47 8.16 8.38
N THR A 79 7.04 9.15 7.66
CA THR A 79 6.28 10.25 7.08
C THR A 79 5.12 9.70 6.24
N CYS A 80 3.93 10.26 6.45
CA CYS A 80 2.73 9.87 5.73
C CYS A 80 2.91 10.11 4.23
N PHE A 81 2.33 9.23 3.40
CA PHE A 81 2.40 9.38 1.96
C PHE A 81 1.22 8.68 1.29
N ALA A 82 0.90 9.12 0.08
CA ALA A 82 0.03 8.41 -0.85
C ALA A 82 0.72 8.43 -2.21
N ARG A 83 1.02 7.26 -2.78
CA ARG A 83 1.72 7.15 -4.08
C ARG A 83 1.20 5.97 -4.88
N ALA A 84 1.01 6.19 -6.18
CA ALA A 84 0.80 5.12 -7.14
C ALA A 84 2.13 4.39 -7.40
N LEU A 85 2.09 3.06 -7.40
CA LEU A 85 3.24 2.20 -7.69
C LEU A 85 3.01 1.38 -8.96
N GLN A 86 4.01 0.61 -9.35
CA GLN A 86 3.91 -0.26 -10.52
C GLN A 86 2.82 -1.31 -10.34
N GLY A 87 2.08 -1.59 -11.42
CA GLY A 87 0.92 -2.49 -11.41
C GLY A 87 -0.36 -1.85 -10.87
N ASN A 88 -0.48 -0.52 -10.92
CA ASN A 88 -1.73 0.21 -10.69
C ASN A 88 -2.26 0.16 -9.24
N THR A 89 -1.37 -0.10 -8.28
CA THR A 89 -1.70 -0.06 -6.85
C THR A 89 -1.44 1.33 -6.27
N LEU A 90 -2.43 1.90 -5.59
CA LEU A 90 -2.27 3.08 -4.75
C LEU A 90 -1.82 2.65 -3.35
N VAL A 91 -0.65 3.11 -2.89
CA VAL A 91 -0.16 2.82 -1.54
C VAL A 91 -0.33 4.03 -0.65
N VAL A 92 -0.89 3.83 0.54
CA VAL A 92 -1.16 4.89 1.51
C VAL A 92 -0.61 4.54 2.89
N ASN A 93 0.28 5.38 3.40
CA ASN A 93 0.60 5.44 4.83
C ASN A 93 -0.16 6.62 5.46
N PRO A 94 -1.22 6.39 6.23
CA PRO A 94 -1.96 7.45 6.93
C PRO A 94 -1.19 8.07 8.10
N GLY A 95 -0.09 7.45 8.54
CA GLY A 95 0.53 7.72 9.84
C GLY A 95 -0.27 7.12 11.00
N HIS A 96 0.14 7.48 12.21
CA HIS A 96 -0.56 7.10 13.44
C HIS A 96 -1.49 8.24 13.87
N LEU A 97 -2.63 7.89 14.46
CA LEU A 97 -3.61 8.86 14.98
C LEU A 97 -3.03 9.73 16.11
N THR A 98 -2.05 9.19 16.85
CA THR A 98 -1.32 9.89 17.91
C THR A 98 0.19 9.67 17.77
N LYS A 99 0.98 10.64 18.22
CA LYS A 99 2.45 10.56 18.28
C LYS A 99 2.92 10.99 19.66
N GLY A 100 3.17 10.01 20.54
CA GLY A 100 3.43 10.28 21.96
C GLY A 100 2.22 10.95 22.62
N ALA A 101 2.44 12.09 23.26
CA ALA A 101 1.35 12.88 23.87
C ALA A 101 0.61 13.80 22.88
N GLY A 102 1.05 13.90 21.62
CA GLY A 102 0.48 14.80 20.62
C GLY A 102 -0.47 14.13 19.63
N GLY A 103 -1.26 14.95 18.95
CA GLY A 103 -2.09 14.54 17.80
C GLY A 103 -1.25 14.05 16.62
N GLY A 104 -1.78 13.08 15.90
CA GLY A 104 -1.17 12.50 14.72
C GLY A 104 -1.95 12.85 13.46
N THR A 105 -2.17 11.85 12.60
CA THR A 105 -2.82 12.02 11.30
C THR A 105 -3.74 10.86 10.96
N TYR A 106 -4.65 11.10 10.02
CA TYR A 106 -5.45 10.09 9.34
C TYR A 106 -5.56 10.43 7.85
N SER A 107 -6.00 9.47 7.03
CA SER A 107 -6.24 9.69 5.59
C SER A 107 -7.73 9.67 5.25
N VAL A 108 -8.17 10.63 4.44
CA VAL A 108 -9.48 10.63 3.78
C VAL A 108 -9.26 10.31 2.31
N MET A 109 -10.01 9.34 1.78
CA MET A 109 -9.89 8.90 0.39
C MET A 109 -11.23 9.01 -0.32
N HIS A 110 -11.24 9.64 -1.48
CA HIS A 110 -12.40 9.71 -2.38
C HIS A 110 -12.05 8.95 -3.65
N ILE A 111 -12.83 7.93 -4.00
CA ILE A 111 -12.62 7.15 -5.22
C ILE A 111 -13.82 7.38 -6.13
N HIS A 112 -13.58 8.03 -7.27
CA HIS A 112 -14.61 8.33 -8.26
C HIS A 112 -15.00 7.09 -9.07
N PRO A 113 -16.23 7.02 -9.59
CA PRO A 113 -16.63 5.97 -10.52
C PRO A 113 -15.83 6.05 -11.82
N MET A 114 -15.77 4.95 -12.57
CA MET A 114 -15.23 4.96 -13.93
C MET A 114 -16.10 5.84 -14.84
N LYS A 115 -15.48 6.50 -15.83
CA LYS A 115 -16.21 7.25 -16.85
C LYS A 115 -17.09 6.29 -17.65
N ARG A 116 -18.34 6.70 -17.91
CA ARG A 116 -19.33 5.90 -18.64
C ARG A 116 -18.81 5.42 -20.00
N GLU A 117 -18.16 6.30 -20.75
CA GLU A 117 -17.59 6.01 -22.07
C GLU A 117 -16.60 4.82 -22.04
N VAL A 118 -15.79 4.71 -20.99
CA VAL A 118 -14.81 3.61 -20.85
C VAL A 118 -15.53 2.29 -20.62
N LEU A 119 -16.60 2.31 -19.83
CA LEU A 119 -17.41 1.12 -19.56
C LEU A 119 -18.17 0.66 -20.82
N GLU A 120 -18.77 1.60 -21.56
CA GLU A 120 -19.49 1.30 -22.80
C GLU A 120 -18.54 0.67 -23.84
N ASN A 121 -17.36 1.27 -24.04
CA ASN A 121 -16.35 0.72 -24.95
C ASN A 121 -15.89 -0.68 -24.55
N ALA A 122 -15.70 -0.95 -23.26
CA ALA A 122 -15.29 -2.27 -22.78
C ALA A 122 -16.37 -3.33 -22.98
N VAL A 123 -17.64 -2.97 -22.82
CA VAL A 123 -18.77 -3.87 -23.10
C VAL A 123 -18.85 -4.18 -24.60
N GLU A 124 -18.68 -3.18 -25.46
CA GLU A 124 -18.70 -3.39 -26.91
C GLU A 124 -17.54 -4.25 -27.42
N THR A 125 -16.37 -4.14 -26.78
CA THR A 125 -15.16 -4.85 -27.17
C THR A 125 -14.91 -6.15 -26.41
N ASP A 126 -15.79 -6.50 -25.46
CA ASP A 126 -15.65 -7.64 -24.53
C ASP A 126 -14.27 -7.67 -23.83
N LEU A 127 -13.76 -6.48 -23.47
CA LEU A 127 -12.45 -6.32 -22.84
C LEU A 127 -12.57 -6.20 -21.32
N GLU A 128 -11.74 -6.95 -20.60
CA GLU A 128 -11.56 -6.76 -19.16
C GLU A 128 -10.87 -5.43 -18.86
N LEU A 129 -11.49 -4.61 -18.01
CA LEU A 129 -10.95 -3.32 -17.58
C LEU A 129 -10.22 -3.44 -16.25
N ALA A 130 -8.99 -2.92 -16.20
CA ALA A 130 -8.33 -2.66 -14.93
C ALA A 130 -9.10 -1.59 -14.13
N HIS A 131 -9.08 -1.69 -12.80
CA HIS A 131 -9.84 -0.77 -11.97
C HIS A 131 -9.31 0.67 -11.99
N SER A 132 -8.03 0.90 -12.32
CA SER A 132 -7.40 2.25 -12.40
C SER A 132 -7.72 3.17 -11.24
N VAL A 133 -7.67 2.61 -10.01
CA VAL A 133 -7.93 3.37 -8.78
C VAL A 133 -7.00 4.59 -8.65
N PRO A 134 -5.68 4.51 -8.91
CA PRO A 134 -4.80 5.67 -8.85
C PRO A 134 -5.26 6.88 -9.68
N ASP A 135 -5.86 6.66 -10.85
CA ASP A 135 -6.26 7.72 -11.78
C ASP A 135 -7.56 8.43 -11.36
N ARG A 136 -8.33 7.81 -10.46
CA ARG A 136 -9.65 8.29 -10.02
C ARG A 136 -9.78 8.40 -8.51
N ALA A 137 -8.67 8.32 -7.79
CA ALA A 137 -8.62 8.47 -6.34
C ALA A 137 -7.98 9.80 -5.93
N TYR A 138 -8.64 10.50 -5.02
CA TYR A 138 -8.09 11.63 -4.30
C TYR A 138 -7.82 11.23 -2.85
N VAL A 139 -6.57 11.37 -2.41
CA VAL A 139 -6.15 11.05 -1.04
C VAL A 139 -5.69 12.31 -0.34
N LYS A 140 -6.26 12.58 0.84
CA LYS A 140 -5.89 13.70 1.70
C LYS A 140 -5.45 13.18 3.07
N ILE A 141 -4.25 13.55 3.49
CA ILE A 141 -3.77 13.30 4.86
C ILE A 141 -4.16 14.50 5.72
N VAL A 142 -4.83 14.25 6.83
CA VAL A 142 -5.39 15.26 7.74
C VAL A 142 -4.75 15.10 9.11
N LYS A 143 -4.34 16.22 9.73
CA LYS A 143 -3.88 16.24 11.12
C LYS A 143 -5.08 16.25 12.06
N VAL A 144 -4.98 15.49 13.15
CA VAL A 144 -5.94 15.49 14.25
C VAL A 144 -5.71 16.70 15.14
#